data_AF-A0A1M7SIW0-F1
#
_entry.id   AF-A0A1M7SIW0-F1
#
_cell.length_a   1.000
_cell.length_b   1.000
_cell.length_c   1.000
_cell.angle_alpha   90.00
_cell.angle_beta   90.00
_cell.angle_gamma   90.00
#
_symmetry.space_group_name_H-M   'P 1'
#
loop_
_entity.id
_entity.type
_entity.pdbx_description
1 polymer ?
#
loop_
_entity_poly.entity_id
_entity_poly.type
_entity_poly.pdbx_seq_one_letter_code
_entity_poly.pdbx_strand_id
1 'polypeptide(L)' 'MIDPDARERQALQTAMKFMGELMAEIGWATRFNELSAEQARALAEAAIDGFQEAMAASAPKTDMEIPF' A
#
# COMPACT_ATOMS: atom_id res chain seq x y z
N MET A 1 -9.84 -19.25 -3.09
CA MET A 1 -9.63 -17.80 -3.29
C MET A 1 -10.26 -17.13 -2.07
N ILE A 2 -9.46 -16.46 -1.24
CA ILE A 2 -10.00 -15.69 -0.11
C ILE A 2 -10.50 -14.39 -0.72
N ASP A 3 -11.80 -14.15 -0.68
CA ASP A 3 -12.35 -12.86 -1.09
C ASP A 3 -11.90 -11.82 -0.06
N PRO A 4 -11.19 -10.78 -0.49
CA PRO A 4 -10.76 -9.75 0.43
C PRO A 4 -11.99 -9.03 1.00
N ASP A 5 -11.96 -8.78 2.30
CA ASP A 5 -13.01 -8.03 2.96
C ASP A 5 -13.05 -6.57 2.47
N ALA A 6 -14.06 -5.80 2.88
CA ALA A 6 -14.20 -4.41 2.41
C ALA A 6 -13.00 -3.53 2.82
N ARG A 7 -12.38 -3.84 3.97
CA ARG A 7 -11.22 -3.13 4.50
C ARG A 7 -9.97 -3.45 3.70
N GLU A 8 -9.74 -4.72 3.41
CA GLU A 8 -8.63 -5.18 2.57
C GLU A 8 -8.74 -4.62 1.15
N ARG A 9 -9.95 -4.52 0.60
CA ARG A 9 -10.17 -3.86 -0.70
C ARG A 9 -9.82 -2.39 -0.68
N GLN A 10 -10.19 -1.67 0.38
CA GLN A 10 -9.83 -0.26 0.53
C GLN A 10 -8.31 -0.10 0.72
N ALA A 11 -7.68 -0.98 1.50
CA ALA A 11 -6.24 -0.98 1.68
C ALA A 11 -5.49 -1.27 0.38
N LEU A 12 -6.02 -2.17 -0.46
CA LEU A 12 -5.49 -2.44 -1.80
C LEU A 12 -5.56 -1.20 -2.69
N GLN A 13 -6.65 -0.42 -2.63
CA GLN A 13 -6.77 0.82 -3.40
C GLN A 13 -5.72 1.86 -2.96
N THR A 14 -5.46 2.00 -1.66
CA THR A 14 -4.41 2.89 -1.16
C THR A 14 -3.02 2.44 -1.61
N ALA A 15 -2.73 1.14 -1.53
CA ALA A 15 -1.49 0.56 -2.04
C ALA A 15 -1.28 0.87 -3.54
N MET A 16 -2.32 0.71 -4.35
CA MET A 16 -2.27 1.04 -5.78
C MET A 16 -2.01 2.53 -6.04
N LYS A 17 -2.55 3.41 -5.19
CA LYS A 17 -2.29 4.85 -5.28
C LYS A 17 -0.80 5.15 -5.04
N PHE A 18 -0.21 4.58 -3.99
CA PHE A 18 1.21 4.75 -3.67
C PHE A 18 2.11 4.20 -4.78
N MET A 19 1.77 3.04 -5.34
CA MET A 19 2.46 2.51 -6.52
C MET A 19 2.38 3.47 -7.71
N GLY A 20 1.22 4.10 -7.93
CA GLY A 20 1.02 5.08 -9.00
C GLY A 20 1.84 6.36 -8.81
N GLU A 21 1.96 6.85 -7.58
CA GLU A 21 2.80 8.00 -7.22
C GLU A 21 4.28 7.70 -7.47
N LEU A 22 4.76 6.54 -7.01
CA LEU A 22 6.13 6.11 -7.24
C LEU A 22 6.42 5.81 -8.73
N MET A 23 5.46 5.26 -9.47
CA MET A 23 5.57 5.10 -10.93
C MET A 23 5.61 6.45 -11.66
N ALA A 24 5.00 7.50 -11.13
CA ALA A 24 5.12 8.85 -11.68
C ALA A 24 6.54 9.41 -11.48
N GLU A 25 7.21 9.08 -10.36
CA GLU A 25 8.60 9.45 -10.09
C GLU A 25 9.59 8.65 -10.94
N ILE A 26 9.36 7.34 -11.11
CA ILE A 26 10.16 6.46 -11.98
C ILE A 26 9.96 6.81 -13.46
N GLY A 27 8.78 7.32 -13.80
CA GLY A 27 8.37 7.68 -15.15
C GLY A 27 7.49 6.60 -15.80
N TRP A 28 6.29 7.00 -16.22
CA TRP A 28 5.29 6.13 -16.87
C TRP A 28 5.76 5.51 -18.20
N ALA A 29 6.81 6.04 -18.82
CA ALA A 29 7.37 5.50 -20.05
C ALA A 29 8.19 4.23 -19.82
N THR A 30 8.68 4.01 -18.58
CA THR A 30 9.45 2.82 -18.21
C THR A 30 8.50 1.64 -18.11
N ARG A 31 8.75 0.58 -18.90
CA ARG A 31 7.92 -0.62 -18.80
C ARG A 31 8.22 -1.34 -17.49
N PHE A 32 7.20 -2.00 -16.94
CA PHE A 32 7.32 -2.71 -15.67
C PHE A 32 8.39 -3.81 -15.68
N ASN A 33 8.61 -4.45 -16.84
CA ASN A 33 9.65 -5.47 -17.04
C ASN A 33 11.04 -4.89 -17.33
N GLU A 34 11.15 -3.57 -17.49
CA GLU A 34 12.40 -2.84 -17.71
C GLU A 34 12.87 -2.15 -16.41
N LEU A 35 12.10 -2.25 -15.33
CA LEU A 35 12.50 -1.76 -14.01
C LEU A 35 13.77 -2.45 -13.53
N SER A 36 14.69 -1.68 -12.95
CA SER A 36 15.81 -2.26 -12.23
C SER A 36 15.31 -3.03 -10.99
N ALA A 37 16.13 -3.94 -10.47
CA ALA A 37 15.79 -4.66 -9.24
C ALA A 37 15.49 -3.71 -8.06
N GLU A 38 16.19 -2.57 -8.01
CA GLU A 38 15.99 -1.54 -7.00
C GLU A 38 14.66 -0.80 -7.17
N GLN A 39 14.29 -0.45 -8.40
CA GLN A 39 13.00 0.18 -8.70
C GLN A 39 11.82 -0.75 -8.45
N ALA A 40 11.94 -2.02 -8.88
CA ALA A 40 10.93 -3.03 -8.61
C ALA A 40 10.75 -3.28 -7.10
N ARG A 41 11.85 -3.27 -6.34
CA ARG A 41 11.81 -3.37 -4.88
C ARG A 41 11.14 -2.15 -4.24
N ALA A 42 11.53 -0.94 -4.63
CA ALA A 42 10.91 0.30 -4.12
C ALA A 42 9.41 0.32 -4.40
N LEU A 43 8.99 -0.17 -5.57
CA LEU A 43 7.59 -0.26 -5.94
C LEU A 43 6.78 -1.24 -5.07
N ALA A 44 7.38 -2.38 -4.72
CA ALA A 44 6.78 -3.34 -3.80
C ALA A 44 6.70 -2.78 -2.37
N GLU A 45 7.76 -2.09 -1.90
CA GLU A 45 7.79 -1.46 -0.58
C GLU A 45 6.70 -0.37 -0.46
N ALA A 46 6.58 0.52 -1.45
CA ALA A 46 5.53 1.54 -1.49
C ALA A 46 4.11 0.94 -1.46
N ALA A 47 3.89 -0.20 -2.14
CA ALA A 47 2.63 -0.90 -2.12
C ALA A 47 2.31 -1.46 -0.72
N ILE A 48 3.30 -2.08 -0.07
CA ILE A 48 3.16 -2.66 1.27
C ILE A 48 2.89 -1.54 2.30
N ASP A 49 3.61 -0.43 2.21
CA ASP A 49 3.45 0.71 3.12
C ASP A 49 2.04 1.30 3.00
N GLY A 50 1.57 1.56 1.77
CA GLY A 50 0.21 2.07 1.55
C GLY A 50 -0.88 1.10 2.02
N PHE A 51 -0.66 -0.21 1.87
CA PHE A 51 -1.57 -1.23 2.40
C PHE A 51 -1.59 -1.24 3.93
N GLN A 52 -0.43 -1.24 4.57
CA GLN A 52 -0.30 -1.25 6.03
C GLN A 52 -0.87 0.03 6.65
N GLU A 53 -0.63 1.19 6.05
CA GLU A 53 -1.18 2.46 6.49
C GLU A 53 -2.71 2.45 6.45
N ALA A 54 -3.30 2.01 5.33
CA ALA A 54 -4.74 1.91 5.20
C ALA A 54 -5.35 0.89 6.17
N MET A 55 -4.66 -0.23 6.40
CA MET A 55 -5.05 -1.20 7.41
C MET A 55 -5.00 -0.59 8.82
N ALA A 56 -3.94 0.13 9.17
CA ALA A 56 -3.80 0.80 10.47
C ALA A 56 -4.88 1.87 10.67
N ALA A 57 -5.15 2.69 9.64
CA ALA A 57 -6.21 3.70 9.67
C ALA A 57 -7.61 3.10 9.80
N SER A 58 -7.82 1.89 9.28
CA SER A 58 -9.08 1.15 9.36
C SER A 58 -9.19 0.27 10.61
N ALA A 59 -8.14 0.20 11.44
CA ALA A 59 -8.21 -0.53 12.70
C ALA A 59 -9.16 0.23 13.65
N PRO A 60 -10.08 -0.47 14.35
CA PRO A 60 -10.84 0.16 15.41
C PRO A 60 -9.86 0.76 16.42
N LYS A 61 -10.00 2.06 16.71
CA LYS A 61 -9.29 2.68 17.84
C LYS A 61 -9.80 1.95 19.09
N THR A 62 -9.00 1.00 19.60
CA THR A 62 -9.21 0.50 20.94
C THR A 62 -8.88 1.67 21.85
N ASP A 63 -9.91 2.42 22.23
CA ASP A 63 -9.92 3.32 23.38
C ASP A 63 -9.80 2.41 24.62
N MET A 64 -8.63 1.80 24.80
CA MET A 64 -8.22 1.28 26.09
C MET A 64 -7.76 2.50 26.88
N GLU A 65 -8.73 3.31 27.32
CA GLU A 65 -8.55 4.06 28.56
C GLU A 65 -8.30 3.02 29.65
N ILE A 66 -7.03 2.74 29.94
CA ILE A 66 -6.64 2.02 31.14
C ILE A 66 -6.88 3.00 32.29
N PRO A 67 -7.86 2.77 33.18
CA PRO A 67 -8.02 3.63 34.35
C PRO A 67 -6.85 3.37 35.29
N PHE A 68 -6.16 4.43 35.70
CA PHE A 68 -5.12 4.40 36.73
C PHE A 68 -5.71 4.18 38.13
#